data_AF-A0A521CFL5-F1
#
_entry.id   AF-A0A521CFL5-F1
#
_cell.length_a   1.000
_cell.length_b   1.000
_cell.length_c   1.000
_cell.angle_alpha   90.00
_cell.angle_beta   90.00
_cell.angle_gamma   90.00
#
_symmetry.space_group_name_H-M   'P 1'
#
loop_
_entity.id
_entity.type
_entity.pdbx_description
1 polymer ?
#
loop_
_entity_poly.entity_id
_entity_poly.type
_entity_poly.pdbx_seq_one_letter_code
_entity_poly.pdbx_strand_id
1 'polypeptide(L)'
;MRRALPLAATFALFVLLVAGTGGAAAADAAVAETAADCQTPADNDLVGCWNGTYHAEELGFDQEDGLTADQLETLTHRSMARVEHLRERPFETGVPVETVTREEFRSNGTGGDGTDATVGTEFDRWNDQVWKALFVVGEDESTAEAIDAVFGGSVSGFYSPADDRIVLVVAEGEELQVSESTLVHELTHAMQDQYHDLAAPRFVGATQDADLAVDGIVEGEAVYIEERYADRCEANWSCLAPPDSSGSGGGSTVDYNVGILQTVLHPYSDGPFYVEELIDDGGWSAVNETMNDPPNATAEVIHRDPDYETREIDFEDGAEDGWETYTDQGANGSETAGEASMFVMFWYQSWEYDHPVLEPTRDVRENVEIHTATSDRLDTRSTYNYADSATTGWVDDELYPYRNDAGDAERDGYVWVTEWRTPTDAAEFHATYRTMLDEHGADRLDEGVREISTGDFRGSYGIERDGTRVTIVHAPDPPDVFELRPDIDLAEPREATDDGTVDDDSIDDGTVDDGTDSSSGADGGDDEQASDGGSASDGGSASDGDPDGTDAGSPPADGSTEEGVPGLGVVAALVALLSATALLRRRSRR
;
A
#
# COMPACT_ATOMS: atom_id res chain seq x y z
N MET A 1 -27.41 10.17 82.62
CA MET A 1 -28.04 11.13 81.68
C MET A 1 -26.92 11.79 80.88
N ARG A 2 -26.69 11.38 79.63
CA ARG A 2 -26.66 12.20 78.38
C ARG A 2 -26.00 13.59 78.56
N ARG A 3 -24.96 14.03 77.81
CA ARG A 3 -24.78 14.07 76.34
C ARG A 3 -23.29 14.13 75.88
N ALA A 4 -23.10 14.04 74.56
CA ALA A 4 -21.96 13.66 73.72
C ALA A 4 -20.94 14.76 73.29
N LEU A 5 -19.71 14.31 72.99
CA LEU A 5 -18.72 14.57 71.88
C LEU A 5 -18.41 15.99 71.32
N PRO A 6 -17.16 16.25 70.87
CA PRO A 6 -16.73 15.94 69.48
C PRO A 6 -15.30 15.39 69.26
N LEU A 7 -15.10 14.89 68.02
CA LEU A 7 -13.94 14.28 67.36
C LEU A 7 -12.74 15.23 67.12
N ALA A 8 -11.52 14.68 67.09
CA ALA A 8 -10.31 15.25 66.48
C ALA A 8 -9.61 14.18 65.63
N ALA A 9 -9.25 14.53 64.40
CA ALA A 9 -8.65 13.65 63.39
C ALA A 9 -7.13 13.50 63.59
N THR A 10 -6.60 12.31 63.28
CA THR A 10 -5.17 11.94 63.41
C THR A 10 -4.62 11.52 62.05
N PHE A 11 -3.48 12.10 61.68
CA PHE A 11 -2.69 11.79 60.47
C PHE A 11 -2.11 10.38 60.52
N ALA A 12 -2.18 9.64 59.40
CA ALA A 12 -1.41 8.41 59.19
C ALA A 12 -0.74 8.42 57.81
N LEU A 13 0.56 8.16 57.85
CA LEU A 13 1.54 8.10 56.77
C LEU A 13 1.32 6.80 55.96
N PHE A 14 1.11 6.86 54.65
CA PHE A 14 1.08 5.68 53.77
C PHE A 14 2.29 5.71 52.84
N VAL A 15 3.12 4.68 52.96
CA VAL A 15 4.22 4.34 52.04
C VAL A 15 3.58 3.69 50.80
N LEU A 16 3.71 4.34 49.64
CA LEU A 16 3.36 3.76 48.35
C LEU A 16 4.49 2.83 47.91
N LEU A 17 4.18 1.53 47.83
CA LEU A 17 4.97 0.56 47.09
C LEU A 17 4.82 0.88 45.60
N VAL A 18 5.93 1.21 44.95
CA VAL A 18 6.06 1.18 43.50
C VAL A 18 6.15 -0.29 43.09
N ALA A 19 5.05 -0.84 42.57
CA ALA A 19 5.10 -2.06 41.78
C ALA A 19 5.36 -1.61 40.34
N GLY A 20 6.56 -1.89 39.83
CA GLY A 20 6.84 -1.75 38.41
C GLY A 20 6.03 -2.78 37.63
N THR A 21 5.18 -2.30 36.74
CA THR A 21 4.62 -3.09 35.64
C THR A 21 5.66 -3.12 34.54
N GLY A 22 6.64 -4.02 34.66
CA GLY A 22 7.36 -4.51 33.49
C GLY A 22 6.38 -5.31 32.63
N GLY A 23 6.53 -5.21 31.31
CA GLY A 23 5.69 -5.88 30.31
C GLY A 23 5.40 -7.32 30.71
N ALA A 24 4.11 -7.64 30.82
CA ALA A 24 3.68 -9.01 30.82
C ALA A 24 3.91 -9.52 29.40
N ALA A 25 4.88 -10.41 29.21
CA ALA A 25 4.86 -11.29 28.06
C ALA A 25 3.44 -11.89 28.00
N ALA A 26 2.74 -11.72 26.88
CA ALA A 26 1.45 -12.34 26.66
C ALA A 26 1.61 -13.83 26.98
N ALA A 27 0.83 -14.34 27.93
CA ALA A 27 0.85 -15.78 28.19
C ALA A 27 0.26 -16.44 26.95
N ASP A 28 1.00 -17.37 26.34
CA ASP A 28 0.52 -18.15 25.18
C ASP A 28 -0.88 -18.70 25.48
N ALA A 29 -1.81 -18.52 24.54
CA ALA A 29 -3.15 -19.04 24.66
C ALA A 29 -3.09 -20.58 24.76
N ALA A 30 -3.96 -21.17 25.58
CA ALA A 30 -3.98 -22.62 25.73
C ALA A 30 -4.42 -23.28 24.41
N VAL A 31 -3.71 -24.33 23.98
CA VAL A 31 -3.94 -25.00 22.70
C VAL A 31 -4.68 -26.33 22.92
N ALA A 32 -5.65 -26.63 22.06
CA ALA A 32 -6.34 -27.91 22.05
C ALA A 32 -5.42 -29.03 21.54
N GLU A 33 -5.25 -30.11 22.33
CA GLU A 33 -4.41 -31.25 21.93
C GLU A 33 -5.20 -32.30 21.15
N THR A 34 -6.51 -32.42 21.42
CA THR A 34 -7.37 -33.44 20.82
C THR A 34 -8.80 -32.93 20.62
N ALA A 35 -9.56 -33.61 19.75
CA ALA A 35 -11.00 -33.36 19.61
C ALA A 35 -11.81 -33.54 20.91
N ALA A 36 -11.26 -34.22 21.92
CA ALA A 36 -11.94 -34.33 23.22
C ALA A 36 -11.89 -33.01 24.02
N ASP A 37 -11.04 -32.07 23.62
CA ASP A 37 -10.91 -30.75 24.26
C ASP A 37 -11.93 -29.75 23.68
N CYS A 38 -12.45 -29.99 22.47
CA CYS A 38 -13.43 -29.14 21.79
C CYS A 38 -14.84 -29.77 21.86
N GLN A 39 -15.59 -29.58 22.95
CA GLN A 39 -16.92 -30.20 23.10
C GLN A 39 -18.07 -29.19 23.08
N THR A 40 -17.81 -27.96 23.47
CA THR A 40 -18.80 -26.93 23.73
C THR A 40 -18.30 -25.56 23.31
N PRO A 41 -19.20 -24.56 23.15
CA PRO A 41 -18.79 -23.18 22.92
C PRO A 41 -17.94 -22.57 24.05
N ALA A 42 -17.93 -23.17 25.25
CA ALA A 42 -17.06 -22.73 26.33
C ALA A 42 -15.58 -23.10 26.09
N ASP A 43 -15.30 -23.96 25.09
CA ASP A 43 -13.96 -24.39 24.73
C ASP A 43 -13.34 -23.50 23.65
N ASN A 44 -14.05 -22.47 23.16
CA ASN A 44 -13.53 -21.51 22.16
C ASN A 44 -12.33 -20.69 22.69
N ASP A 45 -12.12 -20.64 24.01
CA ASP A 45 -10.92 -20.03 24.60
C ASP A 45 -9.64 -20.85 24.29
N LEU A 46 -9.78 -22.09 23.82
CA LEU A 46 -8.66 -22.94 23.39
C LEU A 46 -8.37 -22.75 21.91
N VAL A 47 -7.12 -22.41 21.59
CA VAL A 47 -6.65 -22.32 20.20
C VAL A 47 -6.90 -23.65 19.48
N GLY A 48 -7.61 -23.58 18.36
CA GLY A 48 -7.90 -24.75 17.53
C GLY A 48 -9.24 -25.42 17.86
N CYS A 49 -10.08 -24.78 18.67
CA CYS A 49 -11.44 -25.20 18.99
C CYS A 49 -12.44 -24.10 18.63
N TRP A 50 -13.45 -24.45 17.82
CA TRP A 50 -14.55 -23.52 17.57
C TRP A 50 -15.91 -24.20 17.57
N ASN A 51 -16.80 -23.83 18.50
CA ASN A 51 -18.16 -24.34 18.64
C ASN A 51 -18.24 -25.88 18.65
N GLY A 52 -17.29 -26.55 19.32
CA GLY A 52 -17.19 -28.01 19.37
C GLY A 52 -16.54 -28.66 18.14
N THR A 53 -15.94 -27.87 17.26
CA THR A 53 -15.16 -28.32 16.10
C THR A 53 -13.67 -28.25 16.43
N TYR A 54 -12.93 -29.31 16.13
CA TYR A 54 -11.48 -29.34 16.29
C TYR A 54 -10.77 -29.05 14.96
N HIS A 55 -9.67 -28.30 14.96
CA HIS A 55 -8.99 -27.89 13.73
C HIS A 55 -8.61 -29.06 12.79
N ALA A 56 -8.31 -30.24 13.33
CA ALA A 56 -7.90 -31.42 12.56
C ALA A 56 -9.07 -32.34 12.17
N GLU A 57 -10.31 -31.90 12.42
CA GLU A 57 -11.50 -32.68 12.07
C GLU A 57 -11.69 -32.78 10.56
N GLU A 58 -12.13 -33.95 10.10
CA GLU A 58 -12.45 -34.22 8.70
C GLU A 58 -13.90 -33.83 8.41
N LEU A 59 -14.13 -33.21 7.25
CA LEU A 59 -15.48 -32.92 6.79
C LEU A 59 -16.14 -34.20 6.26
N GLY A 60 -17.37 -34.44 6.68
CA GLY A 60 -18.19 -35.57 6.22
C GLY A 60 -18.89 -35.36 4.88
N PHE A 61 -18.50 -34.33 4.12
CA PHE A 61 -19.15 -33.91 2.88
C PHE A 61 -18.14 -33.31 1.89
N ASP A 62 -18.53 -33.28 0.62
CA ASP A 62 -17.90 -32.50 -0.46
C ASP A 62 -18.85 -31.37 -0.92
N GLN A 63 -18.45 -30.64 -1.95
CA GLN A 63 -19.23 -29.54 -2.54
C GLN A 63 -19.67 -29.81 -3.99
N GLU A 64 -19.67 -31.07 -4.44
CA GLU A 64 -20.07 -31.41 -5.83
C GLU A 64 -21.55 -31.11 -6.09
N ASP A 65 -22.41 -31.34 -5.09
CA ASP A 65 -23.86 -31.09 -5.13
C ASP A 65 -24.26 -29.71 -4.55
N GLY A 66 -23.28 -28.84 -4.29
CA GLY A 66 -23.48 -27.55 -3.62
C GLY A 66 -23.58 -27.66 -2.10
N LEU A 67 -23.03 -26.66 -1.40
CA LEU A 67 -23.09 -26.58 0.06
C LEU A 67 -24.50 -26.14 0.52
N THR A 68 -25.05 -26.87 1.49
CA THR A 68 -26.19 -26.41 2.29
C THR A 68 -25.74 -25.39 3.35
N ALA A 69 -26.69 -24.64 3.92
CA ALA A 69 -26.38 -23.68 5.00
C ALA A 69 -25.66 -24.35 6.19
N ASP A 70 -26.11 -25.53 6.63
CA ASP A 70 -25.49 -26.26 7.74
C ASP A 70 -24.06 -26.74 7.39
N GLN A 71 -23.82 -27.11 6.12
CA GLN A 71 -22.48 -27.50 5.63
C GLN A 71 -21.55 -26.29 5.52
N LEU A 72 -22.06 -25.14 5.07
CA LEU A 72 -21.30 -23.88 5.07
C LEU A 72 -20.92 -23.48 6.50
N GLU A 73 -21.86 -23.53 7.45
CA GLU A 73 -21.57 -23.24 8.87
C GLU A 73 -20.50 -24.20 9.43
N THR A 74 -20.61 -25.50 9.12
CA THR A 74 -19.62 -26.51 9.55
C THR A 74 -18.24 -26.23 8.93
N LEU A 75 -18.20 -25.87 7.64
CA LEU A 75 -16.97 -25.48 6.95
C LEU A 75 -16.35 -24.24 7.62
N THR A 76 -17.14 -23.21 7.89
CA THR A 76 -16.71 -21.98 8.56
C THR A 76 -16.14 -22.27 9.95
N HIS A 77 -16.83 -23.02 10.80
CA HIS A 77 -16.33 -23.37 12.13
C HIS A 77 -15.01 -24.13 12.08
N ARG A 78 -14.87 -25.07 11.15
CA ARG A 78 -13.59 -25.79 10.95
C ARG A 78 -12.51 -24.87 10.41
N SER A 79 -12.81 -23.96 9.50
CA SER A 79 -11.87 -22.94 9.00
C SER A 79 -11.41 -22.02 10.12
N MET A 80 -12.32 -21.53 10.96
CA MET A 80 -11.99 -20.71 12.13
C MET A 80 -11.01 -21.43 13.04
N ALA A 81 -11.32 -22.66 13.47
CA ALA A 81 -10.40 -23.46 14.29
C ALA A 81 -9.03 -23.67 13.63
N ARG A 82 -8.96 -23.79 12.30
CA ARG A 82 -7.68 -23.90 11.58
C ARG A 82 -6.92 -22.57 11.50
N VAL A 83 -7.61 -21.45 11.30
CA VAL A 83 -7.01 -20.10 11.35
C VAL A 83 -6.44 -19.87 12.75
N GLU A 84 -7.20 -20.16 13.81
CA GLU A 84 -6.68 -20.06 15.20
C GLU A 84 -5.41 -20.88 15.39
N HIS A 85 -5.42 -22.13 14.90
CA HIS A 85 -4.27 -23.02 15.02
C HIS A 85 -3.03 -22.51 14.27
N LEU A 86 -3.20 -21.85 13.12
CA LEU A 86 -2.09 -21.28 12.36
C LEU A 86 -1.60 -19.96 12.97
N ARG A 87 -2.53 -19.12 13.43
CA ARG A 87 -2.26 -17.79 14.00
C ARG A 87 -1.88 -17.81 15.48
N GLU A 88 -2.04 -18.97 16.13
CA GLU A 88 -1.77 -19.24 17.54
C GLU A 88 -2.59 -18.36 18.50
N ARG A 89 -3.84 -18.05 18.12
CA ARG A 89 -4.75 -17.20 18.89
C ARG A 89 -6.22 -17.58 18.64
N PRO A 90 -7.11 -17.58 19.66
CA PRO A 90 -8.53 -17.81 19.43
C PRO A 90 -9.21 -16.63 18.73
N PHE A 91 -10.37 -16.83 18.11
CA PHE A 91 -11.27 -15.72 17.78
C PHE A 91 -11.96 -15.20 19.05
N GLU A 92 -12.24 -13.90 19.11
CA GLU A 92 -13.02 -13.31 20.22
C GLU A 92 -14.52 -13.57 20.03
N THR A 93 -15.00 -13.55 18.79
CA THR A 93 -16.41 -13.73 18.45
C THR A 93 -16.59 -14.51 17.14
N GLY A 94 -17.80 -15.04 16.93
CA GLY A 94 -18.14 -15.77 15.70
C GLY A 94 -18.32 -14.85 14.52
N VAL A 95 -17.89 -15.32 13.35
CA VAL A 95 -17.92 -14.55 12.11
C VAL A 95 -19.06 -15.07 11.22
N PRO A 96 -20.13 -14.30 10.99
CA PRO A 96 -21.18 -14.64 10.04
C PRO A 96 -20.64 -14.70 8.61
N VAL A 97 -21.09 -15.69 7.84
CA VAL A 97 -20.77 -15.82 6.42
C VAL A 97 -22.07 -15.77 5.62
N GLU A 98 -22.16 -14.77 4.75
CA GLU A 98 -23.29 -14.54 3.84
C GLU A 98 -22.84 -14.72 2.39
N THR A 99 -23.80 -14.92 1.49
CA THR A 99 -23.53 -15.06 0.05
C THR A 99 -24.37 -14.07 -0.73
N VAL A 100 -23.78 -13.41 -1.71
CA VAL A 100 -24.48 -12.51 -2.66
C VAL A 100 -24.19 -12.95 -4.09
N THR A 101 -25.14 -12.73 -4.99
CA THR A 101 -24.85 -12.99 -6.41
C THR A 101 -23.93 -11.91 -6.99
N ARG A 102 -23.18 -12.26 -8.04
CA ARG A 102 -22.35 -11.30 -8.78
C ARG A 102 -23.14 -10.10 -9.32
N GLU A 103 -24.38 -10.30 -9.76
CA GLU A 103 -25.24 -9.22 -10.25
C GLU A 103 -25.64 -8.28 -9.11
N GLU A 104 -26.02 -8.84 -7.96
CA GLU A 104 -26.33 -8.05 -6.76
C GLU A 104 -25.12 -7.25 -6.29
N PHE A 105 -23.93 -7.87 -6.23
CA PHE A 105 -22.68 -7.20 -5.88
C PHE A 105 -22.39 -5.99 -6.78
N ARG A 106 -22.50 -6.16 -8.10
CA ARG A 106 -22.30 -5.06 -9.06
C ARG A 106 -23.40 -4.00 -8.97
N SER A 107 -24.64 -4.39 -8.66
CA SER A 107 -25.77 -3.47 -8.59
C SER A 107 -25.79 -2.62 -7.31
N ASN A 108 -25.19 -3.11 -6.23
CA ASN A 108 -25.04 -2.38 -4.98
C ASN A 108 -23.79 -1.49 -4.96
N GLY A 109 -22.98 -1.51 -6.04
CA GLY A 109 -21.75 -0.75 -6.19
C GLY A 109 -20.58 -1.34 -5.40
N THR A 110 -19.36 -1.14 -5.93
CA THR A 110 -18.10 -1.24 -5.18
C THR A 110 -17.75 0.07 -4.46
N GLY A 111 -18.46 1.15 -4.80
CA GLY A 111 -18.35 2.48 -4.19
C GLY A 111 -19.75 3.02 -3.87
N GLY A 112 -19.87 3.74 -2.76
CA GLY A 112 -21.13 4.23 -2.22
C GLY A 112 -21.96 5.04 -3.23
N ASP A 113 -23.22 4.62 -3.42
CA ASP A 113 -24.29 5.44 -4.00
C ASP A 113 -24.58 6.60 -3.04
N GLY A 114 -23.77 7.67 -3.09
CA GLY A 114 -23.91 8.75 -2.12
C GLY A 114 -23.09 10.04 -2.28
N THR A 115 -22.22 10.21 -3.28
CA THR A 115 -21.45 11.47 -3.36
C THR A 115 -22.22 12.59 -4.08
N ASP A 116 -22.19 13.77 -3.46
CA ASP A 116 -22.60 15.03 -4.05
C ASP A 116 -21.83 15.23 -5.36
N ALA A 117 -22.54 15.39 -6.49
CA ALA A 117 -21.98 15.38 -7.84
C ALA A 117 -20.92 16.46 -8.13
N THR A 118 -20.61 17.32 -7.15
CA THR A 118 -19.54 18.34 -7.19
C THR A 118 -18.26 17.91 -6.49
N VAL A 119 -18.30 16.99 -5.52
CA VAL A 119 -17.10 16.47 -4.82
C VAL A 119 -16.38 15.44 -5.70
N GLY A 120 -17.14 14.60 -6.43
CA GLY A 120 -16.57 13.69 -7.42
C GLY A 120 -15.76 14.42 -8.49
N THR A 121 -16.25 15.53 -9.05
CA THR A 121 -15.58 16.19 -10.19
C THR A 121 -14.23 16.83 -9.87
N GLU A 122 -14.00 17.31 -8.64
CA GLU A 122 -12.72 17.95 -8.28
C GLU A 122 -11.66 16.90 -7.94
N PHE A 123 -12.05 15.90 -7.13
CA PHE A 123 -11.19 14.76 -6.84
C PHE A 123 -10.86 13.96 -8.10
N ASP A 124 -11.84 13.67 -8.96
CA ASP A 124 -11.61 12.92 -10.21
C ASP A 124 -10.59 13.63 -11.10
N ARG A 125 -10.71 14.96 -11.27
CA ARG A 125 -9.74 15.75 -12.06
C ARG A 125 -8.37 15.82 -11.39
N TRP A 126 -8.30 15.85 -10.07
CA TRP A 126 -7.04 15.76 -9.32
C TRP A 126 -6.39 14.38 -9.51
N ASN A 127 -7.18 13.31 -9.40
CA ASN A 127 -6.71 11.94 -9.48
C ASN A 127 -6.34 11.51 -10.92
N ASP A 128 -7.05 12.03 -11.94
CA ASP A 128 -6.67 11.85 -13.34
C ASP A 128 -5.25 12.36 -13.61
N GLN A 129 -4.84 13.45 -12.95
CA GLN A 129 -3.48 13.97 -13.05
C GLN A 129 -2.47 13.08 -12.32
N VAL A 130 -2.85 12.48 -11.18
CA VAL A 130 -2.02 11.52 -10.45
C VAL A 130 -1.67 10.31 -11.33
N TRP A 131 -2.67 9.66 -11.92
CA TRP A 131 -2.42 8.48 -12.76
C TRP A 131 -1.82 8.80 -14.12
N LYS A 132 -2.05 10.02 -14.63
CA LYS A 132 -1.33 10.52 -15.79
C LYS A 132 0.15 10.74 -15.48
N ALA A 133 0.50 11.25 -14.30
CA ALA A 133 1.89 11.40 -13.87
C ALA A 133 2.60 10.05 -13.77
N LEU A 134 1.88 9.00 -13.38
CA LEU A 134 2.36 7.62 -13.36
C LEU A 134 2.37 6.94 -14.73
N PHE A 135 2.00 7.62 -15.82
CA PHE A 135 1.94 7.06 -17.17
C PHE A 135 1.12 5.74 -17.24
N VAL A 136 0.06 5.63 -16.44
CA VAL A 136 -0.81 4.44 -16.38
C VAL A 136 -2.20 4.71 -16.95
N VAL A 137 -2.80 5.86 -16.64
CA VAL A 137 -4.08 6.32 -17.21
C VAL A 137 -3.82 7.57 -18.04
N GLY A 138 -4.22 7.51 -19.32
CA GLY A 138 -3.99 8.60 -20.27
C GLY A 138 -5.00 9.74 -20.18
N GLU A 139 -4.69 10.84 -20.84
CA GLU A 139 -5.51 12.07 -20.94
C GLU A 139 -6.95 11.87 -21.45
N ASP A 140 -7.23 10.75 -22.14
CA ASP A 140 -8.54 10.48 -22.75
C ASP A 140 -9.33 9.37 -22.00
N GLU A 141 -8.85 8.90 -20.85
CA GLU A 141 -9.46 7.85 -20.01
C GLU A 141 -9.78 8.41 -18.61
N SER A 142 -10.92 8.02 -18.04
CA SER A 142 -11.27 8.38 -16.66
C SER A 142 -10.63 7.38 -15.70
N THR A 143 -9.85 7.89 -14.75
CA THR A 143 -9.23 7.08 -13.71
C THR A 143 -10.27 6.37 -12.86
N ALA A 144 -11.32 7.09 -12.45
CA ALA A 144 -12.39 6.51 -11.63
C ALA A 144 -13.05 5.31 -12.32
N GLU A 145 -13.35 5.43 -13.62
CA GLU A 145 -13.92 4.31 -14.41
C GLU A 145 -12.92 3.14 -14.56
N ALA A 146 -11.62 3.44 -14.74
CA ALA A 146 -10.58 2.42 -14.89
C ALA A 146 -10.36 1.63 -13.59
N ILE A 147 -10.36 2.32 -12.45
CA ILE A 147 -10.30 1.73 -11.10
C ILE A 147 -11.53 0.87 -10.84
N ASP A 148 -12.74 1.38 -11.07
CA ASP A 148 -13.99 0.63 -10.90
C ASP A 148 -14.02 -0.65 -11.74
N ALA A 149 -13.45 -0.61 -12.95
CA ALA A 149 -13.34 -1.76 -13.83
C ALA A 149 -12.42 -2.87 -13.27
N VAL A 150 -11.31 -2.50 -12.63
CA VAL A 150 -10.39 -3.45 -11.97
C VAL A 150 -11.08 -4.16 -10.81
N PHE A 151 -11.76 -3.41 -9.94
CA PHE A 151 -12.37 -3.94 -8.72
C PHE A 151 -13.68 -4.71 -8.97
N GLY A 152 -14.56 -4.20 -9.84
CA GLY A 152 -15.84 -4.85 -10.17
C GLY A 152 -15.71 -6.20 -10.91
N GLY A 153 -14.52 -6.50 -11.41
CA GLY A 153 -14.20 -7.73 -12.15
C GLY A 153 -13.74 -8.91 -11.30
N SER A 154 -13.19 -8.67 -10.10
CA SER A 154 -12.17 -9.57 -9.54
C SER A 154 -12.46 -10.11 -8.13
N VAL A 155 -13.45 -9.56 -7.42
CA VAL A 155 -13.78 -9.93 -6.03
C VAL A 155 -14.42 -11.32 -5.94
N SER A 156 -13.92 -12.24 -5.12
CA SER A 156 -14.57 -13.55 -4.87
C SER A 156 -15.24 -13.66 -3.50
N GLY A 157 -14.81 -12.82 -2.57
CA GLY A 157 -15.39 -12.58 -1.26
C GLY A 157 -14.74 -11.34 -0.65
N PHE A 158 -15.29 -10.87 0.46
CA PHE A 158 -14.71 -9.84 1.29
C PHE A 158 -15.26 -9.94 2.72
N TYR A 159 -14.44 -9.60 3.70
CA TYR A 159 -14.87 -9.27 5.05
C TYR A 159 -15.29 -7.81 5.11
N SER A 160 -16.38 -7.50 5.82
CA SER A 160 -16.84 -6.13 6.07
C SER A 160 -16.57 -5.79 7.54
N PRO A 161 -15.55 -4.96 7.85
CA PRO A 161 -15.30 -4.47 9.21
C PRO A 161 -16.50 -3.70 9.78
N ALA A 162 -17.20 -2.92 8.95
CA ALA A 162 -18.35 -2.13 9.40
C ALA A 162 -19.55 -2.99 9.86
N ASP A 163 -19.64 -4.22 9.37
CA ASP A 163 -20.77 -5.12 9.58
C ASP A 163 -20.40 -6.40 10.33
N ASP A 164 -19.13 -6.57 10.70
CA ASP A 164 -18.56 -7.75 11.35
C ASP A 164 -18.89 -9.07 10.61
N ARG A 165 -18.93 -9.08 9.27
CA ARG A 165 -19.36 -10.27 8.49
C ARG A 165 -18.56 -10.50 7.22
N ILE A 166 -18.50 -11.76 6.81
CA ILE A 166 -17.95 -12.17 5.50
C ILE A 166 -19.09 -12.24 4.49
N VAL A 167 -18.83 -11.72 3.29
CA VAL A 167 -19.71 -11.80 2.13
C VAL A 167 -18.99 -12.52 0.99
N LEU A 168 -19.49 -13.69 0.58
CA LEU A 168 -18.96 -14.45 -0.55
C LEU A 168 -19.74 -14.14 -1.82
N VAL A 169 -19.03 -13.85 -2.92
CA VAL A 169 -19.65 -13.52 -4.20
C VAL A 169 -19.78 -14.77 -5.06
N VAL A 170 -21.02 -15.24 -5.23
CA VAL A 170 -21.34 -16.50 -5.89
C VAL A 170 -22.01 -16.28 -7.25
N ALA A 171 -21.88 -17.24 -8.15
CA ALA A 171 -22.55 -17.19 -9.45
C ALA A 171 -24.06 -17.43 -9.30
N GLU A 172 -24.87 -16.68 -10.05
CA GLU A 172 -26.33 -16.85 -10.01
C GLU A 172 -26.73 -18.19 -10.65
N GLY A 173 -27.55 -18.97 -9.93
CA GLY A 173 -28.12 -20.21 -10.45
C GLY A 173 -27.13 -21.38 -10.54
N GLU A 174 -25.94 -21.24 -9.97
CA GLU A 174 -24.96 -22.32 -9.82
C GLU A 174 -25.02 -22.93 -8.41
N GLU A 175 -24.50 -24.15 -8.26
CA GLU A 175 -24.38 -24.81 -6.96
C GLU A 175 -23.36 -24.06 -6.09
N LEU A 176 -23.67 -23.87 -4.80
CA LEU A 176 -22.79 -23.13 -3.89
C LEU A 176 -21.48 -23.89 -3.67
N GLN A 177 -20.39 -23.37 -4.22
CA GLN A 177 -19.04 -23.85 -3.96
C GLN A 177 -18.20 -22.72 -3.38
N VAL A 178 -17.43 -23.03 -2.35
CA VAL A 178 -16.58 -22.07 -1.64
C VAL A 178 -15.11 -22.49 -1.83
N SER A 179 -14.28 -21.51 -2.19
CA SER A 179 -12.83 -21.66 -2.09
C SER A 179 -12.43 -21.59 -0.63
N GLU A 180 -11.80 -22.65 -0.10
CA GLU A 180 -11.29 -22.59 1.27
C GLU A 180 -10.22 -21.53 1.46
N SER A 181 -9.40 -21.25 0.44
CA SER A 181 -8.39 -20.19 0.51
C SER A 181 -9.07 -18.82 0.68
N THR A 182 -10.10 -18.51 -0.12
CA THR A 182 -10.88 -17.27 0.06
C THR A 182 -11.53 -17.20 1.43
N LEU A 183 -12.18 -18.28 1.89
CA LEU A 183 -12.80 -18.27 3.22
C LEU A 183 -11.77 -18.07 4.35
N VAL A 184 -10.59 -18.67 4.24
CA VAL A 184 -9.50 -18.52 5.21
C VAL A 184 -8.91 -17.10 5.19
N HIS A 185 -8.78 -16.50 4.01
CA HIS A 185 -8.39 -15.10 3.83
C HIS A 185 -9.33 -14.17 4.60
N GLU A 186 -10.63 -14.24 4.31
CA GLU A 186 -11.62 -13.36 4.94
C GLU A 186 -11.77 -13.62 6.44
N LEU A 187 -11.61 -14.87 6.89
CA LEU A 187 -11.59 -15.19 8.31
C LEU A 187 -10.34 -14.62 9.01
N THR A 188 -9.23 -14.47 8.29
CA THR A 188 -8.03 -13.83 8.85
C THR A 188 -8.27 -12.33 9.01
N HIS A 189 -8.91 -11.66 8.05
CA HIS A 189 -9.36 -10.26 8.23
C HIS A 189 -10.32 -10.11 9.40
N ALA A 190 -11.29 -11.02 9.55
CA ALA A 190 -12.20 -10.99 10.69
C ALA A 190 -11.45 -11.17 12.03
N MET A 191 -10.38 -11.96 12.07
CA MET A 191 -9.54 -12.06 13.27
C MET A 191 -8.75 -10.77 13.49
N GLN A 192 -8.13 -10.21 12.44
CA GLN A 192 -7.39 -8.95 12.52
C GLN A 192 -8.28 -7.84 13.08
N ASP A 193 -9.51 -7.70 12.57
CA ASP A 193 -10.46 -6.69 13.01
C ASP A 193 -10.86 -6.84 14.48
N GLN A 194 -11.09 -8.06 14.95
CA GLN A 194 -11.39 -8.31 16.37
C GLN A 194 -10.26 -7.84 17.30
N TYR A 195 -9.00 -7.90 16.85
CA TYR A 195 -7.84 -7.54 17.68
C TYR A 195 -7.31 -6.12 17.45
N HIS A 196 -7.54 -5.58 16.26
CA HIS A 196 -6.92 -4.35 15.80
C HIS A 196 -7.92 -3.28 15.33
N ASP A 197 -9.21 -3.59 15.18
CA ASP A 197 -10.22 -2.67 14.64
C ASP A 197 -9.77 -2.14 13.28
N LEU A 198 -9.97 -2.92 12.22
CA LEU A 198 -9.55 -2.57 10.86
C LEU A 198 -10.29 -1.34 10.32
N ALA A 199 -11.40 -0.94 10.94
CA ALA A 199 -12.07 0.32 10.66
C ALA A 199 -11.37 1.55 11.31
N ALA A 200 -10.32 1.34 12.11
CA ALA A 200 -9.60 2.42 12.75
C ALA A 200 -8.81 3.26 11.73
N PRO A 201 -8.69 4.60 11.93
CA PRO A 201 -8.01 5.49 10.98
C PRO A 201 -6.54 5.17 10.68
N ARG A 202 -5.88 4.33 11.49
CA ARG A 202 -4.50 3.87 11.23
C ARG A 202 -4.38 2.91 10.05
N PHE A 203 -5.50 2.30 9.65
CA PHE A 203 -5.57 1.38 8.52
C PHE A 203 -6.11 2.07 7.25
N VAL A 204 -6.06 3.40 7.21
CA VAL A 204 -6.43 4.20 6.05
C VAL A 204 -5.24 5.09 5.72
N GLY A 205 -4.61 4.82 4.58
CA GLY A 205 -3.47 5.60 4.11
C GLY A 205 -3.89 7.02 3.70
N ALA A 206 -3.06 8.02 4.04
CA ALA A 206 -3.28 9.40 3.60
C ALA A 206 -2.85 9.64 2.13
N THR A 207 -2.11 8.68 1.56
CA THR A 207 -1.54 8.68 0.22
C THR A 207 -1.65 7.26 -0.34
N GLN A 208 -1.53 7.12 -1.66
CA GLN A 208 -1.51 5.84 -2.33
C GLN A 208 -0.40 4.93 -1.78
N ASP A 209 0.80 5.45 -1.57
CA ASP A 209 1.92 4.69 -1.01
C ASP A 209 1.65 4.20 0.41
N ALA A 210 1.15 5.08 1.28
CA ALA A 210 0.84 4.73 2.65
C ALA A 210 -0.26 3.67 2.74
N ASP A 211 -1.28 3.75 1.88
CA ASP A 211 -2.38 2.79 1.85
C ASP A 211 -1.89 1.41 1.40
N LEU A 212 -1.12 1.34 0.30
CA LEU A 212 -0.50 0.11 -0.17
C LEU A 212 0.50 -0.48 0.85
N ALA A 213 1.17 0.36 1.63
CA ALA A 213 2.06 -0.07 2.69
C ALA A 213 1.28 -0.74 3.83
N VAL A 214 0.26 -0.05 4.36
CA VAL A 214 -0.67 -0.56 5.37
C VAL A 214 -1.26 -1.89 4.93
N ASP A 215 -1.74 -1.98 3.69
CA ASP A 215 -2.24 -3.21 3.12
C ASP A 215 -1.16 -4.30 3.09
N GLY A 216 0.11 -3.93 2.88
CA GLY A 216 1.23 -4.85 2.91
C GLY A 216 1.30 -5.70 4.18
N ILE A 217 0.96 -5.15 5.36
CA ILE A 217 0.86 -5.94 6.60
C ILE A 217 -0.52 -6.62 6.74
N VAL A 218 -1.61 -5.94 6.39
CA VAL A 218 -2.99 -6.46 6.52
C VAL A 218 -3.20 -7.67 5.60
N GLU A 219 -2.98 -7.49 4.31
CA GLU A 219 -3.07 -8.53 3.30
C GLU A 219 -1.94 -9.53 3.44
N GLY A 220 -0.74 -9.06 3.77
CA GLY A 220 0.42 -9.92 4.00
C GLY A 220 0.16 -11.03 5.02
N GLU A 221 -0.46 -10.69 6.17
CA GLU A 221 -0.78 -11.70 7.18
C GLU A 221 -1.86 -12.68 6.68
N ALA A 222 -2.88 -12.19 5.98
CA ALA A 222 -3.94 -13.03 5.41
C ALA A 222 -3.38 -14.02 4.37
N VAL A 223 -2.54 -13.53 3.45
CA VAL A 223 -1.85 -14.36 2.46
C VAL A 223 -0.93 -15.37 3.14
N TYR A 224 -0.15 -14.95 4.14
CA TYR A 224 0.75 -15.85 4.86
C TYR A 224 -0.03 -16.99 5.53
N ILE A 225 -1.15 -16.71 6.19
CA ILE A 225 -2.02 -17.74 6.77
C ILE A 225 -2.58 -18.66 5.69
N GLU A 226 -3.00 -18.15 4.54
CA GLU A 226 -3.45 -18.96 3.42
C GLU A 226 -2.38 -19.92 2.88
N GLU A 227 -1.14 -19.47 2.72
CA GLU A 227 -0.02 -20.33 2.28
C GLU A 227 0.23 -21.45 3.29
N ARG A 228 0.29 -21.12 4.59
CA ARG A 228 0.43 -22.13 5.64
C ARG A 228 -0.78 -23.07 5.72
N TYR A 229 -1.97 -22.60 5.36
CA TYR A 229 -3.15 -23.43 5.24
C TYR A 229 -3.05 -24.41 4.07
N ALA A 230 -2.63 -23.92 2.90
CA ALA A 230 -2.42 -24.73 1.69
C ALA A 230 -1.37 -25.83 1.91
N ASP A 231 -0.24 -25.49 2.53
CA ASP A 231 0.80 -26.45 2.94
C ASP A 231 0.24 -27.59 3.78
N ARG A 232 -0.65 -27.27 4.72
CA ARG A 232 -1.28 -28.28 5.57
C ARG A 232 -2.27 -29.13 4.78
N CYS A 233 -3.03 -28.57 3.85
CA CYS A 233 -3.89 -29.34 2.95
C CYS A 233 -3.10 -30.34 2.08
N GLU A 234 -1.89 -29.98 1.64
CA GLU A 234 -1.04 -30.91 0.88
C GLU A 234 -0.41 -31.98 1.77
N ALA A 235 -0.14 -31.67 3.04
CA ALA A 235 0.57 -32.55 3.94
C ALA A 235 -0.34 -33.49 4.75
N ASN A 236 -1.29 -32.95 5.51
CA ASN A 236 -1.99 -33.70 6.56
C ASN A 236 -3.45 -33.30 6.85
N TRP A 237 -3.96 -32.20 6.27
CA TRP A 237 -5.35 -31.79 6.40
C TRP A 237 -6.17 -32.26 5.21
N SER A 238 -7.39 -32.72 5.49
CA SER A 238 -8.40 -32.90 4.45
C SER A 238 -9.05 -31.54 4.17
N CYS A 239 -9.00 -31.10 2.92
CA CYS A 239 -9.55 -29.84 2.44
C CYS A 239 -10.47 -30.10 1.23
N LEU A 240 -11.49 -29.28 1.05
CA LEU A 240 -12.40 -29.33 -0.10
C LEU A 240 -11.63 -29.01 -1.38
N ALA A 241 -12.01 -29.68 -2.47
CA ALA A 241 -11.49 -29.33 -3.79
C ALA A 241 -11.92 -27.91 -4.15
N PRO A 242 -11.05 -27.07 -4.73
CA PRO A 242 -11.43 -25.72 -5.13
C PRO A 242 -12.57 -25.76 -6.16
N PRO A 243 -13.44 -24.72 -6.21
CA PRO A 243 -14.50 -24.64 -7.21
C PRO A 243 -13.96 -24.81 -8.63
N ASP A 244 -14.75 -25.44 -9.50
CA ASP A 244 -14.35 -25.64 -10.90
C ASP A 244 -14.12 -24.27 -11.57
N SER A 245 -12.89 -24.02 -12.03
CA SER A 245 -12.47 -22.76 -12.66
C SER A 245 -13.16 -22.49 -14.00
N SER A 246 -14.10 -23.35 -14.43
CA SER A 246 -14.84 -23.24 -15.68
C SER A 246 -15.81 -22.05 -15.76
N GLY A 247 -16.06 -21.36 -14.64
CA GLY A 247 -16.88 -20.13 -14.59
C GLY A 247 -16.07 -18.83 -14.65
N SER A 248 -14.89 -18.76 -14.02
CA SER A 248 -14.07 -17.53 -13.96
C SER A 248 -13.20 -17.27 -15.19
N GLY A 249 -13.11 -18.22 -16.12
CA GLY A 249 -12.37 -18.06 -17.39
C GLY A 249 -13.22 -17.61 -18.58
N GLY A 250 -14.50 -17.25 -18.36
CA GLY A 250 -15.50 -17.05 -19.41
C GLY A 250 -16.13 -15.65 -19.47
N GLY A 251 -15.73 -14.71 -18.61
CA GLY A 251 -16.01 -13.31 -18.85
C GLY A 251 -15.25 -12.88 -20.11
N SER A 252 -15.91 -12.18 -21.04
CA SER A 252 -15.22 -11.35 -22.05
C SER A 252 -14.01 -10.72 -21.40
N THR A 253 -12.86 -10.67 -22.09
CA THR A 253 -11.70 -9.87 -21.68
C THR A 253 -12.23 -8.50 -21.26
N VAL A 254 -12.45 -8.30 -19.95
CA VAL A 254 -12.70 -6.99 -19.42
C VAL A 254 -11.35 -6.33 -19.64
N ASP A 255 -11.36 -5.33 -20.51
CA ASP A 255 -10.20 -4.50 -20.76
C ASP A 255 -10.08 -3.65 -19.50
N TYR A 256 -9.43 -4.20 -18.47
CA TYR A 256 -9.09 -3.47 -17.27
C TYR A 256 -7.66 -2.98 -17.42
N ASN A 257 -7.38 -1.80 -16.87
CA ASN A 257 -6.05 -1.21 -16.89
C ASN A 257 -5.10 -2.11 -16.07
N VAL A 258 -4.15 -2.75 -16.75
CA VAL A 258 -3.23 -3.70 -16.10
C VAL A 258 -2.24 -2.98 -15.19
N GLY A 259 -1.94 -1.70 -15.44
CA GLY A 259 -1.11 -0.88 -14.55
C GLY A 259 -1.78 -0.73 -13.19
N ILE A 260 -3.03 -0.27 -13.15
CA ILE A 260 -3.82 -0.18 -11.91
C ILE A 260 -3.88 -1.55 -11.22
N LEU A 261 -4.18 -2.62 -11.97
CA LEU A 261 -4.22 -3.97 -11.41
C LEU A 261 -2.89 -4.38 -10.75
N GLN A 262 -1.74 -4.10 -11.38
CA GLN A 262 -0.46 -4.44 -10.77
C GLN A 262 -0.14 -3.56 -9.57
N THR A 263 -0.56 -2.29 -9.53
CA THR A 263 -0.40 -1.45 -8.33
C THR A 263 -1.15 -2.06 -7.14
N VAL A 264 -2.43 -2.43 -7.31
CA VAL A 264 -3.26 -2.97 -6.21
C VAL A 264 -2.84 -4.39 -5.78
N LEU A 265 -2.08 -5.11 -6.61
CA LEU A 265 -1.60 -6.46 -6.30
C LEU A 265 -0.31 -6.47 -5.46
N HIS A 266 0.32 -5.32 -5.24
CA HIS A 266 1.56 -5.21 -4.47
C HIS A 266 1.45 -5.84 -3.06
N PRO A 267 0.44 -5.48 -2.23
CA PRO A 267 0.29 -6.03 -0.88
C PRO A 267 0.18 -7.56 -0.84
N TYR A 268 -0.50 -8.16 -1.81
CA TYR A 268 -0.71 -9.61 -1.91
C TYR A 268 0.54 -10.37 -2.38
N SER A 269 1.53 -9.65 -2.93
CA SER A 269 2.77 -10.23 -3.45
C SER A 269 3.91 -10.12 -2.45
N ASP A 270 4.26 -8.91 -2.03
CA ASP A 270 5.43 -8.68 -1.15
C ASP A 270 5.05 -8.79 0.34
N GLY A 271 3.81 -8.43 0.70
CA GLY A 271 3.29 -8.53 2.06
C GLY A 271 3.49 -9.87 2.78
N PRO A 272 3.15 -11.04 2.20
CA PRO A 272 3.35 -12.33 2.87
C PRO A 272 4.81 -12.62 3.22
N PHE A 273 5.76 -12.13 2.41
CA PHE A 273 7.18 -12.31 2.70
C PHE A 273 7.70 -11.29 3.71
N TYR A 274 7.12 -10.08 3.74
CA TYR A 274 7.37 -9.15 4.85
C TYR A 274 6.89 -9.73 6.18
N VAL A 275 5.68 -10.32 6.21
CA VAL A 275 5.17 -11.02 7.41
C VAL A 275 6.03 -12.22 7.77
N GLU A 276 6.52 -12.99 6.79
CA GLU A 276 7.45 -14.09 7.06
C GLU A 276 8.73 -13.61 7.74
N GLU A 277 9.33 -12.50 7.29
CA GLU A 277 10.51 -11.90 7.93
C GLU A 277 10.21 -11.46 9.38
N LEU A 278 9.07 -10.79 9.62
CA LEU A 278 8.64 -10.40 10.97
C LEU A 278 8.47 -11.63 11.90
N ILE A 279 7.90 -12.72 11.38
CA ILE A 279 7.76 -13.97 12.12
C ILE A 279 9.12 -14.59 12.44
N ASP A 280 10.05 -14.59 11.49
CA ASP A 280 11.39 -15.14 11.69
C ASP A 280 12.20 -14.35 12.73
N ASP A 281 11.99 -13.02 12.80
CA ASP A 281 12.69 -12.13 13.73
C ASP A 281 12.08 -12.11 15.15
N GLY A 282 10.75 -12.05 15.25
CA GLY A 282 10.07 -11.82 16.54
C GLY A 282 8.82 -12.66 16.77
N GLY A 283 8.51 -13.62 15.88
CA GLY A 283 7.29 -14.41 15.91
C GLY A 283 6.04 -13.53 15.79
N TRP A 284 4.89 -14.07 16.22
CA TRP A 284 3.62 -13.33 16.16
C TRP A 284 3.62 -12.02 16.95
N SER A 285 4.55 -11.81 17.90
CA SER A 285 4.67 -10.53 18.61
C SER A 285 5.07 -9.40 17.68
N ALA A 286 6.05 -9.63 16.78
CA ALA A 286 6.48 -8.62 15.82
C ALA A 286 5.33 -8.25 14.87
N VAL A 287 4.62 -9.24 14.32
CA VAL A 287 3.43 -9.00 13.47
C VAL A 287 2.37 -8.17 14.22
N ASN A 288 2.10 -8.47 15.50
CA ASN A 288 1.14 -7.68 16.27
C ASN A 288 1.63 -6.25 16.55
N GLU A 289 2.94 -6.06 16.75
CA GLU A 289 3.54 -4.74 16.95
C GLU A 289 3.41 -3.92 15.67
N THR A 290 3.75 -4.49 14.51
CA THR A 290 3.53 -3.85 13.19
C THR A 290 2.06 -3.59 12.90
N MET A 291 1.12 -4.48 13.25
CA MET A 291 -0.32 -4.19 13.12
C MET A 291 -0.80 -3.04 14.03
N ASN A 292 -0.09 -2.73 15.11
CA ASN A 292 -0.41 -1.58 15.97
C ASN A 292 0.22 -0.27 15.48
N ASP A 293 1.30 -0.36 14.70
CA ASP A 293 2.03 0.73 14.07
C ASP A 293 2.38 0.32 12.62
N PRO A 294 1.38 0.35 11.71
CA PRO A 294 1.56 -0.16 10.35
C PRO A 294 2.64 0.59 9.57
N PRO A 295 3.29 -0.09 8.59
CA PRO A 295 4.19 0.57 7.64
C PRO A 295 3.48 1.72 6.93
N ASN A 296 4.22 2.78 6.61
CA ASN A 296 3.70 3.96 5.92
C ASN A 296 4.28 4.15 4.51
N ALA A 297 5.14 3.24 4.05
CA ALA A 297 5.76 3.29 2.74
C ALA A 297 5.89 1.90 2.11
N THR A 298 5.57 1.75 0.82
CA THR A 298 5.68 0.46 0.14
C THR A 298 7.12 -0.05 0.11
N ALA A 299 8.10 0.84 0.12
CA ALA A 299 9.51 0.50 0.18
C ALA A 299 9.88 -0.33 1.43
N GLU A 300 9.26 -0.08 2.58
CA GLU A 300 9.42 -0.92 3.78
C GLU A 300 9.04 -2.38 3.50
N VAL A 301 7.90 -2.58 2.82
CA VAL A 301 7.35 -3.90 2.51
C VAL A 301 8.16 -4.60 1.40
N ILE A 302 8.50 -3.88 0.32
CA ILE A 302 9.29 -4.39 -0.82
C ILE A 302 10.65 -4.89 -0.34
N HIS A 303 11.32 -4.09 0.49
CA HIS A 303 12.68 -4.38 0.97
C HIS A 303 12.71 -5.21 2.26
N ARG A 304 11.54 -5.48 2.86
CA ARG A 304 11.35 -6.20 4.13
C ARG A 304 12.18 -5.58 5.25
N ASP A 305 12.17 -4.26 5.33
CA ASP A 305 13.02 -3.46 6.21
C ASP A 305 12.16 -2.62 7.14
N PRO A 306 11.75 -3.12 8.32
CA PRO A 306 10.89 -2.38 9.26
C PRO A 306 11.54 -1.09 9.81
N ASP A 307 12.84 -0.89 9.56
CA ASP A 307 13.58 0.32 9.91
C ASP A 307 13.72 1.28 8.70
N TYR A 308 12.90 1.12 7.64
CA TYR A 308 12.96 1.96 6.45
C TYR A 308 12.68 3.44 6.78
N GLU A 309 13.69 4.30 6.60
CA GLU A 309 13.53 5.73 6.86
C GLU A 309 13.06 6.49 5.60
N THR A 310 11.89 7.12 5.69
CA THR A 310 11.42 8.16 4.77
C THR A 310 11.90 9.54 5.22
N ARG A 311 11.78 10.56 4.36
CA ARG A 311 12.15 11.94 4.68
C ARG A 311 11.23 12.92 3.98
N GLU A 312 10.53 13.71 4.78
CA GLU A 312 9.68 14.81 4.30
C GLU A 312 10.43 15.71 3.31
N ILE A 313 9.72 16.06 2.23
CA ILE A 313 10.22 16.95 1.20
C ILE A 313 9.78 18.38 1.53
N ASP A 314 10.74 19.29 1.66
CA ASP A 314 10.43 20.72 1.67
C ASP A 314 10.07 21.17 0.24
N PHE A 315 8.79 21.41 0.01
CA PHE A 315 8.25 21.99 -1.23
C PHE A 315 7.67 23.40 -1.01
N GLU A 316 8.05 24.35 -1.86
CA GLU A 316 7.46 25.69 -1.90
C GLU A 316 6.77 25.88 -3.26
N ASP A 317 5.45 26.15 -3.20
CA ASP A 317 4.67 26.48 -4.38
C ASP A 317 5.12 27.82 -4.98
N GLY A 318 5.63 27.76 -6.21
CA GLY A 318 6.14 28.90 -6.97
C GLY A 318 5.33 29.17 -8.23
N ALA A 319 4.16 28.55 -8.40
CA ALA A 319 3.38 28.68 -9.62
C ALA A 319 2.86 30.12 -9.84
N GLU A 320 2.91 30.57 -11.09
CA GLU A 320 2.51 31.91 -11.52
C GLU A 320 1.25 31.87 -12.41
N ASP A 321 0.85 33.00 -12.99
CA ASP A 321 -0.17 33.11 -14.04
C ASP A 321 -1.52 32.39 -13.82
N GLY A 322 -1.92 32.27 -12.54
CA GLY A 322 -3.24 31.81 -12.12
C GLY A 322 -3.38 30.29 -11.99
N TRP A 323 -2.26 29.57 -11.94
CA TRP A 323 -2.22 28.18 -11.50
C TRP A 323 -2.53 28.07 -10.00
N GLU A 324 -3.37 27.11 -9.63
CA GLU A 324 -3.80 26.86 -8.25
C GLU A 324 -3.71 25.36 -7.93
N THR A 325 -3.20 25.01 -6.75
CA THR A 325 -3.20 23.64 -6.23
C THR A 325 -4.57 23.24 -5.68
N TYR A 326 -4.78 21.95 -5.49
CA TYR A 326 -5.98 21.39 -4.86
C TYR A 326 -5.81 21.19 -3.35
N THR A 327 -5.85 22.26 -2.55
CA THR A 327 -5.45 22.20 -1.12
C THR A 327 -6.27 21.25 -0.24
N ASP A 328 -7.48 20.88 -0.66
CA ASP A 328 -8.41 20.02 0.07
C ASP A 328 -8.43 18.56 -0.43
N GLN A 329 -7.57 18.20 -1.40
CA GLN A 329 -7.45 16.85 -1.95
C GLN A 329 -6.14 16.20 -1.50
N GLY A 330 -6.07 14.87 -1.43
CA GLY A 330 -4.85 14.16 -1.04
C GLY A 330 -4.29 14.57 0.34
N ALA A 331 -2.98 14.40 0.51
CA ALA A 331 -2.25 14.89 1.67
C ALA A 331 -1.89 16.38 1.47
N ASN A 332 -2.77 17.27 1.90
CA ASN A 332 -2.62 18.74 1.77
C ASN A 332 -2.41 19.22 0.32
N GLY A 333 -3.07 18.58 -0.65
CA GLY A 333 -2.98 18.85 -2.07
C GLY A 333 -1.98 18.01 -2.83
N SER A 334 -1.20 17.18 -2.12
CA SER A 334 -0.22 16.27 -2.71
C SER A 334 -0.65 14.81 -2.67
N GLU A 335 -0.03 14.01 -3.53
CA GLU A 335 0.00 12.56 -3.49
C GLU A 335 1.43 12.07 -3.26
N THR A 336 1.60 10.96 -2.57
CA THR A 336 2.83 10.18 -2.54
C THR A 336 2.57 8.86 -3.26
N ALA A 337 3.19 8.69 -4.43
CA ALA A 337 2.95 7.50 -5.23
C ALA A 337 3.71 6.28 -4.72
N GLY A 338 4.94 6.46 -4.23
CA GLY A 338 5.74 5.39 -3.65
C GLY A 338 6.49 4.52 -4.64
N GLU A 339 7.38 3.68 -4.11
CA GLU A 339 8.25 2.80 -4.89
C GLU A 339 7.45 1.79 -5.73
N ALA A 340 6.40 1.18 -5.16
CA ALA A 340 5.58 0.20 -5.87
C ALA A 340 4.93 0.80 -7.14
N SER A 341 4.30 1.96 -7.02
CA SER A 341 3.64 2.63 -8.14
C SER A 341 4.63 3.20 -9.15
N MET A 342 5.78 3.72 -8.72
CA MET A 342 6.85 4.14 -9.62
C MET A 342 7.44 2.96 -10.40
N PHE A 343 7.58 1.79 -9.78
CA PHE A 343 8.02 0.59 -10.47
C PHE A 343 6.99 0.20 -11.55
N VAL A 344 5.70 0.16 -11.17
CA VAL A 344 4.61 -0.16 -12.11
C VAL A 344 4.57 0.85 -13.25
N MET A 345 4.76 2.15 -12.98
CA MET A 345 4.89 3.19 -14.02
C MET A 345 5.88 2.76 -15.09
N PHE A 346 7.12 2.36 -14.74
CA PHE A 346 8.12 1.99 -15.74
C PHE A 346 7.85 0.62 -16.38
N TRP A 347 7.48 -0.38 -15.60
CA TRP A 347 7.18 -1.72 -16.12
C TRP A 347 6.01 -1.71 -17.11
N TYR A 348 4.97 -0.94 -16.80
CA TYR A 348 3.75 -0.83 -17.59
C TYR A 348 4.03 -0.33 -19.01
N GLN A 349 5.07 0.50 -19.20
CA GLN A 349 5.46 0.99 -20.52
C GLN A 349 5.86 -0.16 -21.46
N SER A 350 6.61 -1.13 -20.95
CA SER A 350 6.98 -2.32 -21.71
C SER A 350 5.78 -3.25 -21.91
N TRP A 351 4.88 -3.33 -20.93
CA TRP A 351 3.71 -4.19 -21.01
C TRP A 351 2.67 -3.70 -22.02
N GLU A 352 2.28 -2.43 -21.96
CA GLU A 352 1.16 -1.89 -22.72
C GLU A 352 1.59 -1.33 -24.07
N TYR A 353 2.65 -0.52 -24.06
CA TYR A 353 3.09 0.25 -25.22
C TYR A 353 4.26 -0.38 -26.00
N ASP A 354 4.77 -1.54 -25.55
CA ASP A 354 5.98 -2.19 -26.08
C ASP A 354 7.21 -1.24 -26.02
N HIS A 355 7.28 -0.36 -25.01
CA HIS A 355 8.39 0.58 -24.79
C HIS A 355 9.38 0.05 -23.75
N PRO A 356 10.60 -0.33 -24.15
CA PRO A 356 11.56 -0.94 -23.22
C PRO A 356 12.38 0.13 -22.46
N VAL A 357 11.82 0.62 -21.35
CA VAL A 357 12.41 1.72 -20.57
C VAL A 357 13.38 1.27 -19.48
N LEU A 358 13.22 0.05 -18.95
CA LEU A 358 14.07 -0.51 -17.89
C LEU A 358 15.41 -1.06 -18.42
N GLU A 359 16.45 -0.92 -17.61
CA GLU A 359 17.81 -1.43 -17.81
C GLU A 359 17.98 -2.81 -17.15
N PRO A 360 19.01 -3.62 -17.51
CA PRO A 360 20.16 -3.32 -18.37
C PRO A 360 19.98 -3.67 -19.86
N THR A 361 18.83 -4.25 -20.25
CA THR A 361 18.72 -4.87 -21.58
C THR A 361 17.90 -4.05 -22.56
N ARG A 362 17.01 -3.18 -22.09
CA ARG A 362 16.04 -2.45 -22.93
C ARG A 362 15.41 -3.37 -23.98
N ASP A 363 14.99 -4.55 -23.55
CA ASP A 363 14.23 -5.50 -24.35
C ASP A 363 12.83 -5.64 -23.76
N VAL A 364 11.80 -5.50 -24.61
CA VAL A 364 10.39 -5.49 -24.19
C VAL A 364 10.03 -6.77 -23.43
N ARG A 365 10.47 -7.93 -23.93
CA ARG A 365 10.13 -9.21 -23.32
C ARG A 365 10.83 -9.35 -21.97
N GLU A 366 12.11 -8.98 -21.89
CA GLU A 366 12.85 -9.04 -20.62
C GLU A 366 12.31 -8.06 -19.58
N ASN A 367 11.98 -6.82 -19.95
CA ASN A 367 11.34 -5.86 -19.04
C ASN A 367 10.00 -6.37 -18.51
N VAL A 368 9.17 -6.96 -19.38
CA VAL A 368 7.91 -7.59 -18.93
C VAL A 368 8.18 -8.77 -17.99
N GLU A 369 9.21 -9.57 -18.27
CA GLU A 369 9.57 -10.74 -17.47
C GLU A 369 10.09 -10.37 -16.07
N ILE A 370 10.73 -9.20 -15.88
CA ILE A 370 11.26 -8.72 -14.57
C ILE A 370 10.19 -8.78 -13.48
N HIS A 371 8.98 -8.31 -13.76
CA HIS A 371 7.89 -8.28 -12.78
C HIS A 371 7.43 -9.68 -12.33
N THR A 372 7.78 -10.74 -13.07
CA THR A 372 7.52 -12.14 -12.65
C THR A 372 8.79 -12.91 -12.29
N ALA A 373 9.95 -12.24 -12.33
CA ALA A 373 11.26 -12.82 -12.12
C ALA A 373 11.65 -12.78 -10.63
N THR A 374 10.90 -13.49 -9.80
CA THR A 374 11.16 -13.60 -8.36
C THR A 374 11.73 -14.97 -7.99
N SER A 375 12.61 -14.99 -6.98
CA SER A 375 13.06 -16.24 -6.33
C SER A 375 12.02 -16.81 -5.39
N ASP A 376 11.17 -15.95 -4.85
CA ASP A 376 10.15 -16.28 -3.89
C ASP A 376 8.88 -16.71 -4.63
N ARG A 377 8.15 -17.67 -4.06
CA ARG A 377 6.99 -18.26 -4.72
C ARG A 377 5.90 -18.55 -3.71
N LEU A 378 4.70 -18.11 -4.07
CA LEU A 378 3.46 -18.46 -3.41
C LEU A 378 2.81 -19.64 -4.16
N ASP A 379 2.18 -20.55 -3.42
CA ASP A 379 1.47 -21.70 -3.98
C ASP A 379 0.00 -21.37 -4.26
N THR A 380 -0.59 -20.43 -3.49
CA THR A 380 -2.00 -20.03 -3.68
C THR A 380 -2.19 -19.01 -4.80
N ARG A 381 -1.16 -18.27 -5.18
CA ARG A 381 -1.23 -17.14 -6.12
C ARG A 381 0.04 -16.90 -6.92
N SER A 382 -0.04 -15.94 -7.85
CA SER A 382 1.17 -15.43 -8.52
C SER A 382 1.95 -14.50 -7.60
N THR A 383 3.26 -14.61 -7.68
CA THR A 383 4.19 -13.67 -7.04
C THR A 383 4.76 -12.74 -8.10
N TYR A 384 4.85 -11.48 -7.76
CA TYR A 384 5.38 -10.39 -8.56
C TYR A 384 6.59 -9.75 -7.88
N ASN A 385 7.39 -9.05 -8.66
CA ASN A 385 8.55 -8.28 -8.21
C ASN A 385 8.29 -6.79 -8.45
N TYR A 386 8.42 -5.98 -7.40
CA TYR A 386 8.32 -4.52 -7.47
C TYR A 386 9.66 -3.80 -7.25
N ALA A 387 10.75 -4.55 -6.99
CA ALA A 387 12.08 -3.98 -6.85
C ALA A 387 12.82 -3.90 -8.20
N ASP A 388 13.24 -2.70 -8.58
CA ASP A 388 14.13 -2.44 -9.72
C ASP A 388 15.09 -1.29 -9.40
N SER A 389 16.29 -1.28 -10.00
CA SER A 389 17.26 -0.19 -9.87
C SER A 389 16.69 1.20 -10.21
N ALA A 390 15.70 1.27 -11.11
CA ALA A 390 15.09 2.54 -11.49
C ALA A 390 14.31 3.20 -10.33
N THR A 391 13.91 2.44 -9.31
CA THR A 391 13.08 2.91 -8.19
C THR A 391 13.64 2.53 -6.81
N THR A 392 14.64 1.64 -6.76
CA THR A 392 15.35 1.31 -5.54
C THR A 392 16.05 2.53 -4.97
N GLY A 393 15.90 2.75 -3.66
CA GLY A 393 16.48 3.90 -2.98
C GLY A 393 15.61 5.15 -3.04
N TRP A 394 14.35 5.02 -3.45
CA TRP A 394 13.30 6.02 -3.21
C TRP A 394 13.22 6.35 -1.71
N VAL A 395 13.03 7.61 -1.33
CA VAL A 395 12.92 8.04 0.07
C VAL A 395 11.54 8.61 0.37
N ASP A 396 11.07 9.46 -0.53
CA ASP A 396 9.75 10.08 -0.45
C ASP A 396 9.42 10.71 -1.82
N ASP A 397 8.15 11.02 -2.04
CA ASP A 397 7.72 11.85 -3.17
C ASP A 397 6.45 12.65 -2.85
N GLU A 398 6.34 13.82 -3.47
CA GLU A 398 5.18 14.68 -3.41
C GLU A 398 4.78 15.14 -4.81
N LEU A 399 3.64 14.65 -5.28
CA LEU A 399 3.01 15.01 -6.54
C LEU A 399 1.86 15.98 -6.29
N TYR A 400 1.99 17.20 -6.80
CA TYR A 400 1.01 18.26 -6.69
C TYR A 400 0.32 18.49 -8.05
N PRO A 401 -0.92 18.03 -8.24
CA PRO A 401 -1.76 18.49 -9.34
C PRO A 401 -2.13 19.97 -9.19
N TYR A 402 -2.22 20.65 -10.33
CA TYR A 402 -2.59 22.05 -10.46
C TYR A 402 -3.70 22.21 -11.50
N ARG A 403 -4.52 23.22 -11.29
CA ARG A 403 -5.51 23.67 -12.27
C ARG A 403 -5.27 25.13 -12.63
N ASN A 404 -5.57 25.47 -13.87
CA ASN A 404 -5.73 26.84 -14.29
C ASN A 404 -6.99 26.96 -15.14
N ASP A 405 -8.05 27.44 -14.49
CA ASP A 405 -9.36 27.64 -15.10
C ASP A 405 -9.52 29.08 -15.63
N ALA A 406 -8.43 29.86 -15.64
CA ALA A 406 -8.44 31.23 -16.12
C ALA A 406 -8.32 31.26 -17.65
N GLY A 407 -9.46 31.33 -18.35
CA GLY A 407 -9.45 31.47 -19.80
C GLY A 407 -10.67 30.89 -20.48
N ASP A 408 -10.51 30.56 -21.76
CA ASP A 408 -11.54 29.89 -22.58
C ASP A 408 -11.41 28.34 -22.55
N ALA A 409 -10.33 27.80 -21.96
CA ALA A 409 -10.06 26.37 -21.83
C ALA A 409 -9.46 26.08 -20.44
N GLU A 410 -9.87 24.96 -19.85
CA GLU A 410 -9.28 24.40 -18.62
C GLU A 410 -7.87 23.88 -18.96
N ARG A 411 -6.91 24.17 -18.09
CA ARG A 411 -5.53 23.68 -18.19
C ARG A 411 -5.19 22.90 -16.93
N ASP A 412 -4.60 21.73 -17.12
CA ASP A 412 -4.16 20.81 -16.08
C ASP A 412 -2.66 20.57 -16.19
N GLY A 413 -2.00 20.52 -15.05
CA GLY A 413 -0.56 20.35 -14.97
C GLY A 413 -0.17 19.91 -13.57
N TYR A 414 1.03 19.37 -13.41
CA TYR A 414 1.47 18.91 -12.10
C TYR A 414 2.95 19.21 -11.88
N VAL A 415 3.31 19.22 -10.61
CA VAL A 415 4.68 19.30 -10.14
C VAL A 415 4.92 18.10 -9.25
N TRP A 416 5.89 17.25 -9.61
CA TRP A 416 6.26 16.07 -8.85
C TRP A 416 7.70 16.21 -8.36
N VAL A 417 7.90 16.13 -7.05
CA VAL A 417 9.21 16.17 -6.43
C VAL A 417 9.49 14.81 -5.81
N THR A 418 10.60 14.19 -6.17
CA THR A 418 11.03 12.90 -5.62
C THR A 418 12.38 13.04 -4.92
N GLU A 419 12.54 12.37 -3.78
CA GLU A 419 13.77 12.34 -2.98
C GLU A 419 14.34 10.92 -2.97
N TRP A 420 15.67 10.83 -3.07
CA TRP A 420 16.39 9.57 -3.20
C TRP A 420 17.49 9.44 -2.15
N ARG A 421 17.84 8.20 -1.79
CA ARG A 421 18.87 7.90 -0.79
C ARG A 421 20.23 8.42 -1.22
N THR A 422 20.56 8.30 -2.51
CA THR A 422 21.83 8.76 -3.07
C THR A 422 21.67 9.50 -4.40
N PRO A 423 22.66 10.35 -4.78
CA PRO A 423 22.67 10.97 -6.10
C PRO A 423 22.76 9.98 -7.27
N THR A 424 23.15 8.73 -7.00
CA THR A 424 23.16 7.65 -8.01
C THR A 424 21.73 7.17 -8.26
N ASP A 425 20.98 6.89 -7.21
CA ASP A 425 19.58 6.43 -7.31
C ASP A 425 18.73 7.50 -8.03
N ALA A 426 18.89 8.78 -7.65
CA ALA A 426 18.27 9.90 -8.36
C ALA A 426 18.70 9.98 -9.84
N ALA A 427 19.93 9.61 -10.19
CA ALA A 427 20.39 9.59 -11.56
C ALA A 427 19.76 8.45 -12.37
N GLU A 428 19.59 7.28 -11.75
CA GLU A 428 18.97 6.10 -12.35
C GLU A 428 17.48 6.37 -12.65
N PHE A 429 16.71 6.86 -11.66
CA PHE A 429 15.32 7.27 -11.88
C PHE A 429 15.19 8.33 -12.98
N HIS A 430 15.98 9.41 -12.90
CA HIS A 430 15.96 10.49 -13.89
C HIS A 430 16.29 10.00 -15.32
N ALA A 431 17.25 9.08 -15.47
CA ALA A 431 17.61 8.51 -16.76
C ALA A 431 16.50 7.60 -17.32
N THR A 432 15.87 6.79 -16.47
CA THR A 432 14.74 5.92 -16.84
C THR A 432 13.50 6.75 -17.23
N TYR A 433 13.16 7.78 -16.45
CA TYR A 433 12.06 8.71 -16.76
C TYR A 433 12.25 9.42 -18.09
N ARG A 434 13.46 9.90 -18.38
CA ARG A 434 13.78 10.49 -19.68
C ARG A 434 13.68 9.50 -20.83
N THR A 435 14.11 8.26 -20.61
CA THR A 435 13.97 7.18 -21.61
C THR A 435 12.49 6.91 -21.89
N MET A 436 11.64 6.89 -20.86
CA MET A 436 10.18 6.75 -21.02
C MET A 436 9.60 7.87 -21.90
N LEU A 437 9.95 9.13 -21.66
CA LEU A 437 9.49 10.22 -22.51
C LEU A 437 10.01 10.11 -23.96
N ASP A 438 11.28 9.73 -24.14
CA ASP A 438 11.87 9.54 -25.46
C ASP A 438 11.15 8.41 -26.25
N GLU A 439 10.76 7.31 -25.58
CA GLU A 439 10.00 6.21 -26.17
C GLU A 439 8.57 6.62 -26.56
N HIS A 440 7.93 7.50 -25.77
CA HIS A 440 6.67 8.16 -26.13
C HIS A 440 6.81 9.25 -27.20
N GLY A 441 8.01 9.43 -27.77
CA GLY A 441 8.26 10.31 -28.90
C GLY A 441 8.43 11.78 -28.53
N ALA A 442 8.93 12.08 -27.33
CA ALA A 442 9.16 13.44 -26.89
C ALA A 442 10.24 14.15 -27.73
N ASP A 443 9.91 15.32 -28.27
CA ASP A 443 10.85 16.24 -28.92
C ASP A 443 11.43 17.21 -27.90
N ARG A 444 12.76 17.36 -27.89
CA ARG A 444 13.44 18.33 -27.02
C ARG A 444 13.49 19.72 -27.66
N LEU A 445 12.97 20.71 -26.95
CA LEU A 445 12.96 22.12 -27.34
C LEU A 445 14.23 22.87 -26.88
N ASP A 446 14.48 24.06 -27.42
CA ASP A 446 15.70 24.86 -27.19
C ASP A 446 15.91 25.21 -25.69
N GLU A 447 14.86 25.23 -24.89
CA GLU A 447 14.86 25.56 -23.45
C GLU A 447 14.89 24.32 -22.54
N GLY A 448 15.10 23.13 -23.10
CA GLY A 448 15.23 21.89 -22.34
C GLY A 448 13.91 21.14 -22.09
N VAL A 449 12.76 21.81 -22.28
CA VAL A 449 11.43 21.20 -22.25
C VAL A 449 11.32 20.07 -23.29
N ARG A 450 10.64 19.00 -22.92
CA ARG A 450 10.36 17.83 -23.75
C ARG A 450 8.88 17.79 -24.08
N GLU A 451 8.52 17.83 -25.36
CA GLU A 451 7.14 17.90 -25.81
C GLU A 451 6.71 16.56 -26.45
N ILE A 452 5.67 15.93 -25.90
CA ILE A 452 4.97 14.80 -26.51
C ILE A 452 3.75 15.36 -27.25
N SER A 453 3.82 15.39 -28.58
CA SER A 453 2.80 16.07 -29.41
C SER A 453 1.48 15.30 -29.56
N THR A 454 1.48 13.97 -29.38
CA THR A 454 0.31 13.10 -29.55
C THR A 454 0.38 11.88 -28.65
N GLY A 455 -0.78 11.31 -28.31
CA GLY A 455 -0.89 10.08 -27.51
C GLY A 455 -1.54 10.34 -26.17
N ASP A 456 -1.55 9.29 -25.35
CA ASP A 456 -2.19 9.23 -24.03
C ASP A 456 -1.52 10.20 -23.04
N PHE A 457 -0.21 10.40 -23.18
CA PHE A 457 0.61 11.24 -22.31
C PHE A 457 1.15 12.47 -23.05
N ARG A 458 0.30 13.08 -23.88
CA ARG A 458 0.66 14.33 -24.57
C ARG A 458 0.83 15.50 -23.59
N GLY A 459 1.71 16.42 -23.96
CA GLY A 459 2.00 17.67 -23.25
C GLY A 459 3.49 17.97 -23.16
N SER A 460 3.84 18.89 -22.27
CA SER A 460 5.17 19.43 -22.10
C SER A 460 5.75 19.08 -20.74
N TYR A 461 6.97 18.56 -20.75
CA TYR A 461 7.65 18.01 -19.57
C TYR A 461 8.97 18.74 -19.31
N GLY A 462 9.12 19.27 -18.10
CA GLY A 462 10.39 19.74 -17.54
C GLY A 462 10.90 18.74 -16.51
N ILE A 463 12.16 18.31 -16.61
CA ILE A 463 12.77 17.42 -15.61
C ILE A 463 14.10 18.00 -15.19
N GLU A 464 14.22 18.32 -13.91
CA GLU A 464 15.42 18.78 -13.24
C GLU A 464 15.91 17.70 -12.27
N ARG A 465 17.22 17.53 -12.16
CA ARG A 465 17.84 16.72 -11.11
C ARG A 465 18.89 17.55 -10.38
N ASP A 466 18.71 17.72 -9.07
CA ASP A 466 19.66 18.37 -8.17
C ASP A 466 20.05 17.43 -7.02
N GLY A 467 21.28 16.92 -7.04
CA GLY A 467 21.78 16.00 -6.03
C GLY A 467 20.95 14.72 -5.92
N THR A 468 20.23 14.58 -4.81
CA THR A 468 19.32 13.47 -4.48
C THR A 468 17.88 13.72 -4.87
N ARG A 469 17.56 14.87 -5.46
CA ARG A 469 16.20 15.28 -5.81
C ARG A 469 15.96 15.29 -7.30
N VAL A 470 14.77 14.85 -7.72
CA VAL A 470 14.29 15.01 -9.10
C VAL A 470 12.97 15.78 -9.05
N THR A 471 12.89 16.87 -9.81
CA THR A 471 11.66 17.66 -10.00
C THR A 471 11.15 17.43 -11.40
N ILE A 472 9.92 16.94 -11.54
CA ILE A 472 9.21 16.78 -12.81
C ILE A 472 8.07 17.79 -12.85
N VAL A 473 7.90 18.45 -13.98
CA VAL A 473 6.80 19.37 -14.23
C VAL A 473 6.13 18.96 -15.52
N HIS A 474 4.81 18.85 -15.50
CA HIS A 474 4.01 18.61 -16.68
C HIS A 474 2.99 19.71 -16.86
N ALA A 475 2.83 20.19 -18.09
CA ALA A 475 1.82 21.16 -18.45
C ALA A 475 1.33 20.93 -19.90
N PRO A 476 0.21 21.56 -20.32
CA PRO A 476 -0.30 21.38 -21.69
C PRO A 476 0.66 21.92 -22.75
N ASP A 477 1.21 23.12 -22.52
CA ASP A 477 2.08 23.84 -23.45
C ASP A 477 3.46 24.14 -22.84
N PRO A 478 4.52 24.31 -23.67
CA PRO A 478 5.88 24.54 -23.15
C PRO A 478 6.07 25.75 -22.22
N PRO A 479 5.43 26.92 -22.45
CA PRO A 479 5.53 28.05 -21.52
C PRO A 479 4.95 27.73 -20.14
N ASP A 480 3.90 26.92 -20.08
CA ASP A 480 3.18 26.59 -18.86
C ASP A 480 4.05 25.78 -17.88
N VAL A 481 5.04 25.05 -18.39
CA VAL A 481 6.06 24.38 -17.54
C VAL A 481 6.81 25.40 -16.68
N PHE A 482 7.15 26.56 -17.26
CA PHE A 482 7.82 27.65 -16.54
C PHE A 482 6.85 28.51 -15.74
N GLU A 483 5.56 28.55 -16.10
CA GLU A 483 4.52 29.16 -15.25
C GLU A 483 4.33 28.33 -13.96
N LEU A 484 4.30 27.00 -14.06
CA LEU A 484 4.17 26.11 -12.91
C LEU A 484 5.42 26.14 -12.02
N ARG A 485 6.62 26.13 -12.61
CA ARG A 485 7.89 26.20 -11.87
C ARG A 485 8.88 27.18 -12.53
N PRO A 486 8.84 28.48 -12.18
CA PRO A 486 9.70 29.49 -12.78
C PRO A 486 11.21 29.29 -12.54
N ASP A 487 11.56 28.64 -11.42
CA ASP A 487 12.96 28.43 -11.00
C ASP A 487 13.57 27.12 -11.51
N ILE A 488 12.84 26.30 -12.30
CA ILE A 488 13.33 24.99 -12.76
C ILE A 488 14.55 25.12 -13.70
N ASP A 489 15.65 24.44 -13.38
CA ASP A 489 16.85 24.39 -14.22
C ASP A 489 16.86 23.17 -15.15
N LEU A 490 16.40 23.37 -16.38
CA LEU A 490 16.39 22.36 -17.44
C LEU A 490 17.72 22.26 -18.21
N ALA A 491 18.76 22.98 -17.77
CA ALA A 491 20.07 22.87 -18.38
C ALA A 491 20.71 21.53 -18.02
N GLU A 492 21.05 20.73 -19.03
CA GLU A 492 21.74 19.48 -18.73
C GLU A 492 23.14 19.74 -18.16
N PRO A 493 23.56 18.97 -17.14
CA PRO A 493 24.94 18.97 -16.70
C PRO A 493 25.81 18.72 -17.92
N ARG A 494 26.68 19.67 -18.27
CA ARG A 494 27.69 19.43 -19.29
C ARG A 494 28.48 18.22 -18.83
N GLU A 495 28.33 17.09 -19.52
CA GLU A 495 29.31 16.02 -19.42
C GLU A 495 30.68 16.68 -19.58
N ALA A 496 31.53 16.55 -18.56
CA ALA A 496 32.91 16.98 -18.68
C ALA A 496 33.51 16.11 -19.78
N THR A 497 33.47 16.60 -21.02
CA THR A 497 34.28 16.05 -22.09
C THR A 497 35.71 16.19 -21.62
N ASP A 498 36.29 15.07 -21.21
CA ASP A 498 37.74 14.88 -21.16
C ASP A 498 38.22 14.97 -22.62
N ASP A 499 38.22 16.18 -23.18
CA ASP A 499 39.01 16.54 -24.34
C ASP A 499 40.45 16.70 -23.83
N GLY A 500 41.06 15.55 -23.53
CA GLY A 500 42.49 15.39 -23.51
C GLY A 500 43.06 15.56 -24.91
N THR A 501 42.98 16.78 -25.46
CA THR A 501 43.81 17.20 -26.59
C THR A 501 45.23 17.34 -26.05
N VAL A 502 46.00 16.26 -26.22
CA VAL A 502 47.46 16.30 -26.16
C VAL A 502 47.92 17.08 -27.40
N ASP A 503 48.04 18.39 -27.27
CA ASP A 503 48.81 19.20 -28.20
C ASP A 503 50.30 19.12 -27.82
N ASP A 504 51.01 18.33 -28.62
CA ASP A 504 52.46 18.28 -28.79
C ASP A 504 52.98 19.64 -29.30
N ASP A 505 53.55 20.46 -28.42
CA ASP A 505 54.75 21.27 -28.70
C ASP A 505 55.06 22.24 -27.54
N SER A 506 55.97 21.86 -26.64
CA SER A 506 57.05 22.77 -26.19
C SER A 506 58.10 22.01 -25.37
N ILE A 507 59.24 21.76 -26.02
CA ILE A 507 60.52 21.54 -25.35
C ILE A 507 60.98 22.89 -24.80
N ASP A 508 61.09 23.03 -23.48
CA ASP A 508 62.18 23.80 -22.86
C ASP A 508 62.59 23.21 -21.50
N ASP A 509 63.90 23.24 -21.31
CA ASP A 509 64.75 22.59 -20.32
C ASP A 509 64.67 23.25 -18.93
N GLY A 510 64.61 22.44 -17.87
CA GLY A 510 64.52 22.97 -16.51
C GLY A 510 64.57 21.95 -15.37
N THR A 511 65.64 21.15 -15.29
CA THR A 511 66.32 20.71 -14.05
C THR A 511 65.48 20.14 -12.88
N VAL A 512 65.63 18.81 -12.69
CA VAL A 512 65.64 18.00 -11.44
C VAL A 512 65.44 18.72 -10.09
N ASP A 513 64.48 18.23 -9.28
CA ASP A 513 64.74 17.88 -7.87
C ASP A 513 63.79 16.75 -7.39
N ASP A 514 64.35 15.91 -6.53
CA ASP A 514 63.86 14.66 -5.95
C ASP A 514 63.04 14.95 -4.68
N GLY A 515 62.05 14.10 -4.37
CA GLY A 515 61.23 14.32 -3.18
C GLY A 515 60.02 13.41 -3.05
N THR A 516 60.27 12.11 -2.83
CA THR A 516 59.35 11.26 -2.08
C THR A 516 59.18 11.79 -0.66
N ASP A 517 57.94 11.89 -0.16
CA ASP A 517 57.68 11.61 1.25
C ASP A 517 56.22 11.17 1.49
N SER A 518 56.11 10.04 2.17
CA SER A 518 54.90 9.53 2.82
C SER A 518 54.94 9.93 4.30
N SER A 519 53.82 10.38 4.86
CA SER A 519 53.48 10.30 6.30
C SER A 519 52.00 10.71 6.46
N SER A 520 51.06 9.88 6.92
CA SER A 520 50.84 9.29 8.26
C SER A 520 50.58 10.31 9.38
N GLY A 521 49.44 10.15 10.07
CA GLY A 521 49.11 10.75 11.38
C GLY A 521 47.67 11.31 11.38
N ALA A 522 46.63 10.62 11.84
CA ALA A 522 46.31 10.16 13.21
C ALA A 522 45.92 11.29 14.19
N ASP A 523 44.66 11.20 14.63
CA ASP A 523 44.18 11.28 16.02
C ASP A 523 43.77 12.62 16.64
N GLY A 524 42.53 12.61 17.16
CA GLY A 524 42.22 13.07 18.52
C GLY A 524 41.61 14.46 18.70
N GLY A 525 40.48 14.51 19.41
CA GLY A 525 40.13 15.67 20.23
C GLY A 525 38.65 15.94 20.43
N ASP A 526 38.08 15.30 21.47
CA ASP A 526 36.88 15.74 22.19
C ASP A 526 37.01 17.20 22.67
N ASP A 527 35.89 17.91 22.83
CA ASP A 527 35.61 18.64 24.08
C ASP A 527 34.16 19.16 24.16
N GLU A 528 33.56 18.87 25.31
CA GLU A 528 32.27 19.32 25.81
C GLU A 528 32.29 20.80 26.26
N GLN A 529 31.12 21.46 26.20
CA GLN A 529 30.53 22.31 27.27
C GLN A 529 29.25 23.01 26.74
N ALA A 530 28.05 22.67 27.22
CA ALA A 530 27.39 23.17 28.44
C ALA A 530 26.84 24.62 28.33
N SER A 531 25.50 24.78 28.36
CA SER A 531 24.79 25.53 29.43
C SER A 531 23.29 25.74 29.12
N ASP A 532 22.45 25.08 29.92
CA ASP A 532 21.39 25.61 30.81
C ASP A 532 20.57 26.87 30.42
N GLY A 533 19.25 26.80 30.65
CA GLY A 533 18.36 27.98 30.66
C GLY A 533 16.87 27.68 30.57
N GLY A 534 16.27 27.12 31.63
CA GLY A 534 14.81 27.03 31.75
C GLY A 534 14.11 28.34 32.13
N SER A 535 12.83 28.46 31.80
CA SER A 535 11.84 29.19 32.61
C SER A 535 10.40 28.82 32.23
N ALA A 536 9.54 28.78 33.25
CA ALA A 536 8.23 28.15 33.30
C ALA A 536 7.04 29.12 33.20
N SER A 537 5.83 28.53 33.31
CA SER A 537 4.51 29.07 33.73
C SER A 537 3.63 29.71 32.63
N ASP A 538 2.30 29.59 32.60
CA ASP A 538 1.30 29.15 33.60
C ASP A 538 -0.11 28.95 32.97
N GLY A 539 -0.93 28.06 33.57
CA GLY A 539 -2.41 28.13 33.65
C GLY A 539 -3.25 27.73 32.41
N GLY A 540 -4.36 26.99 32.49
CA GLY A 540 -5.14 26.46 33.61
C GLY A 540 -6.62 26.29 33.24
N SER A 541 -7.21 25.19 33.71
CA SER A 541 -8.63 24.93 34.00
C SER A 541 -9.60 24.34 32.95
N ALA A 542 -10.15 23.22 33.40
CA ALA A 542 -11.24 22.40 32.88
C ALA A 542 -12.66 23.00 33.04
N SER A 543 -13.62 22.42 32.33
CA SER A 543 -14.99 22.23 32.84
C SER A 543 -15.74 21.11 32.12
N ASP A 544 -16.25 20.17 32.91
CA ASP A 544 -17.25 19.15 32.59
C ASP A 544 -18.60 19.74 32.12
N GLY A 545 -19.35 18.95 31.34
CA GLY A 545 -20.78 19.23 31.10
C GLY A 545 -21.48 18.25 30.16
N ASP A 546 -21.89 17.10 30.69
CA ASP A 546 -22.97 16.26 30.16
C ASP A 546 -24.32 16.69 30.81
N PRO A 547 -25.48 16.66 30.11
CA PRO A 547 -26.36 15.50 30.31
C PRO A 547 -27.28 15.09 29.12
N ASP A 548 -27.44 13.78 28.97
CA ASP A 548 -28.64 12.96 28.64
C ASP A 548 -29.88 13.61 27.98
N GLY A 549 -30.29 13.02 26.85
CA GLY A 549 -31.62 13.17 26.26
C GLY A 549 -31.91 12.13 25.16
N THR A 550 -32.62 11.06 25.53
CA THR A 550 -33.14 9.99 24.66
C THR A 550 -34.13 10.51 23.60
N ASP A 551 -33.99 10.07 22.34
CA ASP A 551 -35.15 9.81 21.48
C ASP A 551 -34.86 8.68 20.49
N ALA A 552 -35.87 7.85 20.24
CA ALA A 552 -35.82 6.66 19.42
C ALA A 552 -36.14 7.01 17.96
N GLY A 553 -35.23 6.67 17.05
CA GLY A 553 -35.41 6.72 15.60
C GLY A 553 -34.51 5.67 14.96
N SER A 554 -35.06 4.95 13.98
CA SER A 554 -34.42 3.87 13.22
C SER A 554 -32.97 4.17 12.80
N PRO A 555 -32.05 3.18 12.80
CA PRO A 555 -30.69 3.42 12.33
C PRO A 555 -30.70 3.73 10.83
N PRO A 556 -29.97 4.77 10.38
CA PRO A 556 -29.67 4.94 8.97
C PRO A 556 -28.70 3.83 8.55
N ALA A 557 -28.91 3.30 7.35
CA ALA A 557 -27.89 2.55 6.63
C ALA A 557 -26.99 3.61 5.99
N ASP A 558 -25.92 3.98 6.67
CA ASP A 558 -24.82 4.79 6.15
C ASP A 558 -23.54 4.21 6.76
N GLY A 559 -22.86 3.39 5.97
CA GLY A 559 -21.54 2.84 6.26
C GLY A 559 -20.54 3.30 5.22
N SER A 560 -20.67 4.54 4.74
CA SER A 560 -19.64 5.19 3.94
C SER A 560 -18.53 5.66 4.87
N THR A 561 -17.36 5.04 4.81
CA THR A 561 -16.12 5.75 5.13
C THR A 561 -16.02 6.91 4.13
N GLU A 562 -16.34 8.12 4.59
CA GLU A 562 -16.46 9.33 3.74
C GLU A 562 -15.08 9.88 3.28
N GLU A 563 -13.98 9.16 3.49
CA GLU A 563 -12.64 9.57 3.07
C GLU A 563 -12.12 8.50 2.09
N GLY A 564 -12.11 8.85 0.81
CA GLY A 564 -11.50 8.01 -0.22
C GLY A 564 -9.99 8.04 -0.12
N VAL A 565 -9.34 6.94 -0.50
CA VAL A 565 -7.90 6.86 -0.60
C VAL A 565 -7.45 7.77 -1.76
N PRO A 566 -6.58 8.76 -1.52
CA PRO A 566 -5.98 9.53 -2.60
C PRO A 566 -5.24 8.59 -3.57
N GLY A 567 -5.34 8.83 -4.88
CA GLY A 567 -4.79 7.92 -5.87
C GLY A 567 -5.75 6.79 -6.23
N LEU A 568 -6.18 5.95 -5.29
CA LEU A 568 -6.99 4.75 -5.63
C LEU A 568 -8.52 4.96 -5.54
N GLY A 569 -9.00 6.12 -5.08
CA GLY A 569 -10.41 6.40 -4.87
C GLY A 569 -10.97 5.77 -3.58
N VAL A 570 -12.30 5.76 -3.40
CA VAL A 570 -12.96 5.08 -2.25
C VAL A 570 -12.93 3.57 -2.48
N VAL A 571 -11.75 2.99 -2.43
CA VAL A 571 -11.60 1.54 -2.42
C VAL A 571 -10.95 1.17 -1.10
N ALA A 572 -11.80 0.85 -0.12
CA ALA A 572 -11.33 0.12 1.04
C ALA A 572 -10.72 -1.20 0.52
N ALA A 573 -9.45 -1.41 0.82
CA ALA A 573 -8.72 -2.64 0.53
C ALA A 573 -9.41 -3.83 1.21
N LEU A 574 -10.37 -4.43 0.49
CA LEU A 574 -11.14 -5.59 0.92
C LEU A 574 -11.44 -6.42 -0.32
N VAL A 575 -10.39 -6.96 -0.94
CA VAL A 575 -10.56 -7.78 -2.14
C VAL A 575 -9.71 -9.03 -2.07
N ALA A 576 -10.33 -10.17 -1.77
CA ALA A 576 -9.76 -11.44 -2.19
C ALA A 576 -9.73 -11.51 -3.73
N LEU A 577 -8.65 -11.00 -4.32
CA LEU A 577 -8.33 -11.07 -5.74
C LEU A 577 -7.83 -12.47 -6.06
N LEU A 578 -8.62 -13.24 -6.81
CA LEU A 578 -8.08 -14.45 -7.45
C LEU A 578 -7.14 -14.04 -8.58
N SER A 579 -5.92 -14.57 -8.56
CA SER A 579 -4.88 -14.26 -9.52
C SER A 579 -5.33 -14.57 -10.96
N ALA A 580 -5.46 -13.54 -11.79
CA ALA A 580 -5.61 -13.67 -13.23
C ALA A 580 -4.28 -14.11 -13.87
N THR A 581 -3.87 -15.37 -13.65
CA THR A 581 -2.61 -15.97 -14.16
C THR A 581 -2.53 -16.13 -15.69
N ALA A 582 -3.59 -15.79 -16.43
CA ALA A 582 -3.67 -16.12 -17.86
C ALA A 582 -3.13 -15.03 -18.81
N LEU A 583 -3.00 -13.77 -18.37
CA LEU A 583 -2.69 -12.66 -19.28
C LEU A 583 -1.18 -12.50 -19.55
N LEU A 584 -0.34 -12.51 -18.51
CA LEU A 584 1.12 -12.31 -18.61
C LEU A 584 1.81 -13.34 -19.53
N ARG A 585 1.34 -14.59 -19.55
CA ARG A 585 1.92 -15.67 -20.35
C ARG A 585 1.62 -15.58 -21.85
N ARG A 586 0.67 -14.73 -22.27
CA ARG A 586 0.19 -14.66 -23.66
C ARG A 586 0.93 -13.62 -24.49
N ARG A 587 1.44 -12.54 -23.87
CA ARG A 587 2.24 -11.48 -24.53
C ARG A 587 3.73 -11.84 -24.60
N SER A 588 4.30 -12.49 -23.58
CA SER A 588 5.72 -12.96 -23.57
C SER A 588 6.10 -14.02 -24.62
N ARG A 589 5.10 -14.56 -25.34
CA ARG A 589 5.32 -15.53 -26.45
C ARG A 589 5.30 -14.90 -27.85
N ARG A 590 5.06 -13.59 -27.98
CA ARG A 590 5.05 -12.91 -29.28
C ARG A 590 6.38 -12.30 -29.65
#